data_AF-A0A349DNR7-F1
#
_entry.id   AF-A0A349DNR7-F1
#
_cell.length_a   1.000
_cell.length_b   1.000
_cell.length_c   1.000
_cell.angle_alpha   90.00
_cell.angle_beta   90.00
_cell.angle_gamma   90.00
#
_symmetry.space_group_name_H-M   'P 1'
#
loop_
_entity.id
_entity.type
_entity.pdbx_description
1 polymer ?
#
loop_
_entity_poly.entity_id
_entity_poly.type
_entity_poly.pdbx_seq_one_letter_code
_entity_poly.pdbx_strand_id
1 'polypeptide(L)'
;STLAGYAGVNPDESLDTETYSQLLDQVGEEIHDAQNRVRYTMNGFVIAIGTYIPALTDKAQEIAAKIGKVKVNMGGTACKVPLATEYITKVIDKGRVGKKRKTARC
;
A
#
# COMPACT_ATOMS: atom_id res chain seq x y z
N SER A 1 -4.40 -13.88 19.74
CA SER A 1 -5.42 -13.58 18.72
C SER A 1 -6.48 -12.69 19.31
N THR A 2 -6.31 -11.38 19.17
CA THR A 2 -7.21 -10.34 19.71
C THR A 2 -7.15 -9.07 18.85
N LEU A 3 -5.98 -8.75 18.28
CA LEU A 3 -5.79 -7.61 17.35
C LEU A 3 -6.41 -7.82 15.95
N ALA A 4 -6.58 -9.08 15.51
CA ALA A 4 -7.19 -9.38 14.20
C ALA A 4 -8.70 -9.07 14.13
N GLY A 5 -9.38 -9.06 15.29
CA GLY A 5 -10.79 -8.69 15.37
C GLY A 5 -11.02 -7.17 15.40
N TYR A 6 -10.05 -6.39 15.86
CA TYR A 6 -10.19 -4.94 16.00
C TYR A 6 -10.17 -4.20 14.66
N ALA A 7 -9.49 -4.76 13.64
CA ALA A 7 -9.47 -4.22 12.28
C ALA A 7 -10.78 -4.44 11.51
N GLY A 8 -11.74 -5.22 12.05
CA GLY A 8 -13.02 -5.53 11.41
C GLY A 8 -14.22 -4.72 11.90
N VAL A 9 -14.04 -3.82 12.88
CA VAL A 9 -15.17 -3.18 13.59
C VAL A 9 -15.39 -1.72 13.23
N ASN A 10 -14.48 -1.03 12.52
CA ASN A 10 -14.83 0.30 12.02
C ASN A 10 -15.62 0.17 10.71
N PRO A 11 -16.93 0.49 10.75
CA PRO A 11 -17.76 0.51 9.56
C PRO A 11 -17.33 1.67 8.66
N ASP A 12 -17.50 1.45 7.37
CA ASP A 12 -18.15 2.34 6.41
C ASP A 12 -17.85 3.86 6.39
N GLU A 13 -17.64 4.34 5.17
CA GLU A 13 -18.08 5.66 4.70
C GLU A 13 -17.38 6.96 5.16
N SER A 14 -16.45 6.97 6.10
CA SER A 14 -15.57 8.15 6.33
C SER A 14 -14.20 7.98 5.67
N LEU A 15 -14.17 8.13 4.34
CA LEU A 15 -12.93 8.19 3.55
C LEU A 15 -12.17 9.49 3.86
N ASP A 16 -11.63 9.63 5.07
CA ASP A 16 -10.74 10.72 5.42
C ASP A 16 -9.42 10.49 4.70
N THR A 17 -9.29 11.15 3.54
CA THR A 17 -8.04 11.30 2.82
C THR A 17 -6.88 11.72 3.74
N GLU A 18 -7.18 12.42 4.83
CA GLU A 18 -6.25 12.78 5.91
C GLU A 18 -5.72 11.54 6.66
N THR A 19 -6.58 10.63 7.09
CA THR A 19 -6.18 9.39 7.78
C THR A 19 -5.31 8.51 6.89
N TYR A 20 -5.68 8.39 5.60
CA TYR A 20 -4.84 7.67 4.63
C TYR A 20 -3.51 8.38 4.39
N SER A 21 -3.48 9.72 4.40
CA SER A 21 -2.23 10.46 4.32
C SER A 21 -1.32 10.15 5.51
N GLN A 22 -1.86 10.21 6.75
CA GLN A 22 -1.10 9.88 7.95
C GLN A 22 -0.58 8.44 7.94
N LEU A 23 -1.40 7.49 7.48
CA LEU A 23 -0.98 6.09 7.30
C LEU A 23 0.10 5.93 6.24
N LEU A 24 0.04 6.67 5.14
CA LEU A 24 1.09 6.66 4.12
C LEU A 24 2.42 7.19 4.69
N ASP A 25 2.38 8.29 5.44
CA ASP A 25 3.56 8.84 6.12
C ASP A 25 4.16 7.84 7.11
N GLN A 26 3.33 7.22 7.97
CA GLN A 26 3.78 6.19 8.91
C GLN A 26 4.40 4.98 8.19
N VAL A 27 3.80 4.53 7.08
CA VAL A 27 4.35 3.44 6.26
C VAL A 27 5.69 3.83 5.66
N GLY A 28 5.86 5.09 5.25
CA GLY A 28 7.12 5.62 4.75
C GLY A 28 8.28 5.47 5.75
N GLU A 29 8.01 5.68 7.03
CA GLU A 29 9.02 5.59 8.09
C GLU A 29 9.20 4.15 8.61
N GLU A 30 8.11 3.41 8.85
CA GLU A 30 8.16 2.08 9.45
C GLU A 30 8.69 0.99 8.50
N ILE A 31 8.51 1.13 7.19
CA ILE A 31 8.79 0.03 6.24
C ILE A 31 10.27 -0.40 6.24
N HIS A 32 11.19 0.49 6.61
CA HIS A 32 12.61 0.15 6.67
C HIS A 32 12.95 -0.71 7.89
N ASP A 33 12.29 -0.46 9.02
CA ASP A 33 12.52 -1.16 10.28
C ASP A 33 11.62 -2.42 10.43
N ALA A 34 10.50 -2.44 9.72
CA ALA A 34 9.51 -3.51 9.80
C ALA A 34 10.04 -4.88 9.32
N GLN A 35 9.42 -5.94 9.83
CA GLN A 35 9.70 -7.32 9.43
C GLN A 35 9.37 -7.56 7.94
N ASN A 36 10.07 -8.51 7.31
CA ASN A 36 9.89 -8.91 5.91
C ASN A 36 8.42 -9.07 5.47
N ARG A 37 7.60 -9.72 6.30
CA ARG A 37 6.16 -9.93 5.99
C ARG A 37 5.37 -8.63 6.01
N VAL A 38 5.69 -7.73 6.94
CA VAL A 38 5.04 -6.43 7.11
C VAL A 38 5.41 -5.48 5.96
N ARG A 39 6.69 -5.51 5.53
CA ARG A 39 7.14 -4.77 4.34
C ARG A 39 6.35 -5.11 3.09
N TYR A 40 6.07 -6.41 2.91
CA TYR A 40 5.28 -6.87 1.77
C TYR A 40 3.82 -6.36 1.83
N THR A 41 3.19 -6.42 3.01
CA THR A 41 1.83 -5.91 3.19
C THR A 41 1.74 -4.39 3.07
N MET A 42 2.72 -3.66 3.61
CA MET A 42 2.83 -2.21 3.51
C MET A 42 3.02 -1.75 2.06
N ASN A 43 3.89 -2.40 1.30
CA ASN A 43 4.05 -2.11 -0.13
C ASN A 43 2.73 -2.34 -0.90
N GLY A 44 2.05 -3.47 -0.62
CA GLY A 44 0.74 -3.75 -1.19
C GLY A 44 -0.31 -2.68 -0.84
N PHE A 45 -0.25 -2.13 0.37
CA PHE A 45 -1.15 -1.06 0.83
C PHE A 45 -0.93 0.26 0.09
N VAL A 46 0.32 0.70 -0.07
CA VAL A 46 0.67 1.92 -0.83
C VAL A 46 0.18 1.82 -2.28
N ILE A 47 0.39 0.66 -2.90
CA ILE A 47 -0.13 0.37 -4.25
C ILE A 47 -1.66 0.42 -4.26
N ALA A 48 -2.34 -0.19 -3.28
CA ALA A 48 -3.79 -0.18 -3.23
C ALA A 48 -4.36 1.25 -3.12
N ILE A 49 -3.83 2.08 -2.22
CA ILE A 49 -4.28 3.48 -2.07
C ILE A 49 -4.02 4.26 -3.36
N GLY A 50 -2.80 4.19 -3.90
CA GLY A 50 -2.41 4.91 -5.11
C GLY A 50 -3.22 4.50 -6.35
N THR A 51 -3.80 3.30 -6.35
CA THR A 51 -4.66 2.82 -7.44
C THR A 51 -6.15 3.05 -7.22
N TYR A 52 -6.63 3.08 -5.97
CA TYR A 52 -8.06 3.23 -5.68
C TYR A 52 -8.50 4.68 -5.46
N ILE A 53 -7.62 5.55 -4.94
CA ILE A 53 -7.96 6.92 -4.59
C ILE A 53 -7.13 7.87 -5.46
N PRO A 54 -7.70 8.42 -6.55
CA PRO A 54 -6.98 9.34 -7.44
C PRO A 54 -6.44 10.57 -6.69
N ALA A 55 -7.18 11.07 -5.70
CA ALA A 55 -6.78 12.22 -4.88
C ALA A 55 -5.53 11.97 -4.01
N LEU A 56 -5.18 10.72 -3.75
CA LEU A 56 -3.98 10.33 -2.98
C LEU A 56 -2.94 9.62 -3.84
N THR A 57 -3.17 9.51 -5.14
CA THR A 57 -2.23 8.85 -6.06
C THR A 57 -0.89 9.58 -6.08
N ASP A 58 -0.89 10.91 -6.17
CA ASP A 58 0.34 11.72 -6.16
C ASP A 58 1.11 11.52 -4.85
N LYS A 59 0.43 11.66 -3.70
CA LYS A 59 1.04 11.42 -2.38
C LYS A 59 1.59 10.00 -2.24
N ALA A 60 0.83 8.99 -2.66
CA ALA A 60 1.28 7.61 -2.62
C ALA A 60 2.51 7.37 -3.49
N GLN A 61 2.62 8.08 -4.63
CA GLN A 61 3.80 8.01 -5.50
C GLN A 61 5.02 8.69 -4.86
N GLU A 62 4.85 9.83 -4.20
CA GLU A 62 5.92 10.49 -3.44
C GLU A 62 6.43 9.61 -2.30
N ILE A 63 5.52 9.03 -1.52
CA ILE A 63 5.85 8.11 -0.42
C ILE A 63 6.53 6.86 -0.98
N ALA A 64 6.01 6.27 -2.05
CA ALA A 64 6.63 5.14 -2.74
C ALA A 64 8.06 5.45 -3.21
N ALA A 65 8.30 6.67 -3.72
CA ALA A 65 9.62 7.13 -4.11
C ALA A 65 10.56 7.31 -2.90
N LYS A 66 10.07 7.85 -1.78
CA LYS A 66 10.82 7.97 -0.52
C LYS A 66 11.24 6.61 0.04
N ILE A 67 10.32 5.64 0.06
CA ILE A 67 10.56 4.26 0.48
C ILE A 67 11.60 3.59 -0.44
N GLY A 68 11.45 3.80 -1.75
CA GLY A 68 12.33 3.23 -2.76
C GLY A 68 12.28 1.70 -2.81
N LYS A 69 13.45 1.06 -2.93
CA LYS A 69 13.56 -0.38 -3.16
C LYS A 69 13.49 -1.17 -1.86
N VAL A 70 12.31 -1.69 -1.55
CA VAL A 70 12.09 -2.58 -0.41
C VAL A 70 12.66 -3.97 -0.72
N LYS A 71 13.77 -4.34 -0.06
CA LYS A 71 14.25 -5.73 -0.05
C LYS A 71 13.52 -6.52 1.02
N VAL A 72 12.78 -7.54 0.60
CA VAL A 72 12.16 -8.53 1.48
C VAL A 72 12.85 -9.86 1.28
N ASN A 73 13.40 -10.42 2.36
CA ASN A 73 13.99 -11.76 2.32
C ASN A 73 12.89 -12.81 2.52
N MET A 74 12.43 -13.41 1.43
CA MET A 74 11.42 -14.48 1.41
C MET A 74 12.05 -15.89 1.52
N GLY A 75 13.01 -16.08 2.45
CA GLY A 75 13.51 -17.41 2.82
C GLY A 75 13.95 -18.32 1.67
N GLY A 76 14.84 -17.83 0.79
CA GLY A 76 15.41 -18.63 -0.31
C GLY A 76 14.65 -18.57 -1.63
N THR A 77 13.48 -17.92 -1.68
CA THR A 77 12.77 -17.67 -2.95
C THR A 77 13.24 -16.37 -3.59
N ALA A 78 13.44 -16.39 -4.92
CA ALA A 78 13.85 -15.22 -5.71
C ALA A 78 12.72 -14.20 -5.93
N CYS A 79 11.70 -14.18 -5.05
CA CYS A 79 10.56 -13.28 -5.15
C CYS A 79 11.02 -11.82 -4.93
N LYS A 80 11.21 -11.12 -6.05
CA LYS A 80 11.51 -9.69 -6.07
C LYS A 80 10.24 -8.94 -5.77
N VAL A 81 10.27 -8.14 -4.71
CA VAL A 81 9.20 -7.20 -4.43
C VAL A 81 9.25 -6.08 -5.48
N PRO A 82 8.15 -5.86 -6.23
CA PRO A 82 8.11 -4.81 -7.24
C PRO A 82 8.18 -3.44 -6.59
N LEU A 83 8.79 -2.48 -7.29
CA LEU A 83 8.83 -1.09 -6.86
C LEU A 83 7.40 -0.53 -6.88
N ALA A 84 6.94 -0.04 -5.73
CA ALA A 84 5.63 0.57 -5.57
C ALA A 84 5.39 1.67 -6.60
N THR A 85 6.40 2.52 -6.80
CA THR A 85 6.38 3.66 -7.73
C THR A 85 6.11 3.20 -9.16
N GLU A 86 6.89 2.24 -9.66
CA GLU A 86 6.73 1.72 -11.02
C GLU A 86 5.36 1.05 -11.22
N TYR A 87 4.86 0.37 -10.18
CA TYR A 87 3.56 -0.28 -10.25
C TYR A 87 2.43 0.74 -10.32
N ILE A 88 2.46 1.79 -9.49
CA ILE A 88 1.47 2.88 -9.50
C ILE A 88 1.51 3.60 -10.85
N THR A 89 2.68 4.00 -11.35
CA THR A 89 2.84 4.62 -12.67
C THR A 89 2.25 3.76 -13.79
N LYS A 90 2.50 2.45 -13.76
CA LYS A 90 1.93 1.51 -14.74
C LYS A 90 0.40 1.38 -14.64
N VAL A 91 -0.18 1.59 -13.46
CA VAL A 91 -1.64 1.57 -13.28
C VAL A 91 -2.27 2.90 -13.75
N ILE A 92 -1.57 4.02 -13.55
CA ILE A 92 -1.93 5.34 -14.08
C ILE A 92 -1.93 5.31 -15.61
N ASP A 93 -0.84 4.83 -16.22
CA ASP A 93 -0.68 4.68 -17.67
C ASP A 93 -1.80 3.80 -18.29
N LYS A 94 -2.22 2.77 -17.57
CA LYS A 94 -3.33 1.89 -17.98
C LYS A 94 -4.72 2.48 -17.75
N GLY A 95 -4.84 3.69 -17.21
CA GLY A 95 -6.13 4.33 -16.90
C GLY A 95 -7.00 3.52 -15.94
N ARG A 96 -6.39 2.74 -15.04
CA ARG A 96 -7.11 1.88 -14.08
C ARG A 96 -7.23 2.51 -12.68
N VAL A 97 -6.81 3.75 -12.52
CA VAL A 97 -6.91 4.53 -11.28
C VAL A 97 -8.39 4.76 -10.96
N GLY A 98 -8.78 4.61 -9.69
CA GLY A 98 -10.17 4.73 -9.23
C GLY A 98 -11.04 3.49 -9.45
N LYS A 99 -10.51 2.43 -10.09
CA LYS A 99 -11.25 1.20 -10.32
C LYS A 99 -11.24 0.32 -9.05
N LYS A 100 -12.07 0.67 -8.05
CA LYS A 100 -12.29 -0.15 -6.85
C LYS A 100 -12.64 -1.59 -7.28
N ARG A 101 -11.86 -2.58 -6.85
CA ARG A 101 -12.20 -3.99 -7.10
C ARG A 101 -13.49 -4.31 -6.34
N LYS A 102 -14.52 -4.78 -7.05
CA LYS A 102 -15.80 -5.23 -6.47
C LYS A 102 -15.69 -6.50 -5.63
N THR A 103 -14.57 -7.21 -5.65
CA THR A 103 -14.39 -8.47 -4.92
C THR A 103 -12.95 -8.64 -4.43
N ALA A 104 -12.81 -8.89 -3.12
CA ALA A 104 -11.68 -9.60 -2.56
C ALA A 104 -11.87 -11.09 -2.93
N ARG A 105 -11.00 -11.62 -3.80
CA ARG A 105 -11.04 -13.06 -4.12
C ARG A 105 -10.46 -13.82 -2.92
N CYS A 106 -11.32 -14.61 -2.27
CA CYS A 106 -10.93 -15.78 -1.48
C CYS A 106 -10.53 -16.94 -2.40
#